data_AF-A0A8X6GUQ8-F1
#
_entry.id   AF-A0A8X6GUQ8-F1
#
_cell.length_a   1.000
_cell.length_b   1.000
_cell.length_c   1.000
_cell.angle_alpha   90.00
_cell.angle_beta   90.00
_cell.angle_gamma   90.00
#
_symmetry.space_group_name_H-M   'P 1'
#
loop_
_entity.id
_entity.type
_entity.pdbx_description
1 polymer ?
#
loop_
_entity_poly.entity_id
_entity_poly.type
_entity_poly.pdbx_seq_one_letter_code
_entity_poly.pdbx_strand_id
1 'polypeptide(L)'
;VNDEELAISSIIRIYAKDAKGNQKYPRDKEGNEKALPRLDLRSWQYATNKERNAFYPKNKFGKEILYGDYIQRKDGSIQYPLTEDGNPEYEIDYTTRDEYYFIKKDESINWGEDINGNQRYAKKQMGTSIILRMENWPMTIRICQNQNWRRSYPVEITNQSTRSYKEVILNGEYARTNLEEVKYPLDEYGNEYTLELPPAGKVKDSFPEGYYFPLGYPITNDNWVIVPEVDGKEYISDLLWPKVQANNIIGKLYRDGKNFRDYVTDVKSTRLSRAARQKYKTFPYNVNNPPVTIILLFSIIL
;
A
#
# COMPACT_ATOMS: atom_id res chain seq x y z
N VAL A 1 27.64 17.80 -45.93
CA VAL A 1 27.12 16.63 -46.65
C VAL A 1 27.11 15.49 -45.63
N ASN A 2 26.03 15.20 -44.89
CA ASN A 2 24.63 15.19 -45.30
C ASN A 2 23.67 15.76 -44.22
N ASP A 3 22.57 16.25 -44.75
CA ASP A 3 21.43 16.88 -44.11
C ASP A 3 20.67 15.93 -43.18
N GLU A 4 20.42 16.36 -41.94
CA GLU A 4 19.25 15.91 -41.18
C GLU A 4 18.17 16.99 -41.34
N GLU A 5 17.46 16.92 -42.46
CA GLU A 5 16.20 17.65 -42.66
C GLU A 5 15.21 17.26 -41.56
N LEU A 6 14.91 18.22 -40.68
CA LEU A 6 13.65 18.25 -39.95
C LEU A 6 12.52 18.40 -40.97
N ALA A 7 12.02 17.28 -41.48
CA ALA A 7 10.81 17.25 -42.29
C ALA A 7 9.62 17.67 -41.40
N ILE A 8 9.26 18.95 -41.45
CA ILE A 8 8.04 19.50 -40.84
C ILE A 8 6.86 19.10 -41.74
N SER A 9 6.42 17.85 -41.58
CA SER A 9 5.09 17.43 -41.98
C SER A 9 4.10 17.88 -40.90
N SER A 10 3.05 18.56 -41.35
CA SER A 10 2.14 19.43 -40.63
C SER A 10 1.24 18.79 -39.55
N ILE A 11 1.57 17.63 -38.95
CA ILE A 11 0.85 17.11 -37.74
C ILE A 11 1.71 16.24 -36.78
N ILE A 12 2.98 15.89 -37.06
CA ILE A 12 3.78 15.05 -36.14
C ILE A 12 5.19 15.64 -35.98
N ARG A 13 5.56 16.03 -34.76
CA ARG A 13 6.96 16.30 -34.42
C ARG A 13 7.69 14.96 -34.35
N ILE A 14 8.72 14.75 -35.18
CA ILE A 14 9.45 13.48 -35.25
C ILE A 14 10.90 13.75 -34.85
N TYR A 15 11.43 12.91 -33.97
CA TYR A 15 12.85 12.89 -33.63
C TYR A 15 13.70 12.35 -34.79
N ALA A 16 14.89 12.93 -35.00
CA ALA A 16 15.92 12.37 -35.87
C ALA A 16 16.26 10.93 -35.43
N LYS A 17 16.70 10.07 -36.36
CA LYS A 17 17.06 8.68 -36.06
C LYS A 17 18.54 8.41 -36.31
N ASP A 18 19.15 7.60 -35.45
CA ASP A 18 20.49 7.09 -35.69
C ASP A 18 20.50 5.96 -36.75
N ALA A 19 21.70 5.51 -37.13
CA ALA A 19 21.89 4.42 -38.09
C ALA A 19 21.29 3.07 -37.64
N LYS A 20 20.95 2.93 -36.35
CA LYS A 20 20.28 1.75 -35.78
C LYS A 20 18.75 1.92 -35.71
N GLY A 21 18.23 3.07 -36.15
CA GLY A 21 16.81 3.39 -36.16
C GLY A 21 16.26 3.95 -34.84
N ASN A 22 17.12 4.26 -33.86
CA ASN A 22 16.70 4.87 -32.59
C ASN A 22 16.50 6.35 -32.76
N GLN A 23 15.39 6.88 -32.24
CA GLN A 23 15.18 8.32 -32.17
C GLN A 23 16.22 8.99 -31.27
N LYS A 24 16.59 10.23 -31.59
CA LYS A 24 17.55 11.05 -30.84
C LYS A 24 16.89 12.35 -30.41
N TYR A 25 17.06 12.69 -29.14
CA TYR A 25 16.65 13.99 -28.64
C TYR A 25 17.53 15.11 -29.23
N PRO A 26 16.95 16.27 -29.56
CA PRO A 26 17.74 17.49 -29.76
C PRO A 26 18.47 17.83 -28.45
N ARG A 27 19.64 18.46 -28.56
CA ARG A 27 20.45 18.90 -27.42
C ARG A 27 20.55 20.42 -27.37
N ASP A 28 20.59 20.98 -26.17
CA ASP A 28 20.94 22.40 -25.98
C ASP A 28 22.45 22.64 -26.03
N LYS A 29 22.85 23.92 -25.91
CA LYS A 29 24.26 24.35 -25.97
C LYS A 29 25.08 23.78 -24.81
N GLU A 30 24.45 23.40 -23.71
CA GLU A 30 25.06 22.75 -22.56
C GLU A 30 25.17 21.23 -22.73
N GLY A 31 24.57 20.66 -23.79
CA GLY A 31 24.60 19.24 -24.11
C GLY A 31 23.46 18.42 -23.48
N ASN A 32 22.44 19.06 -22.89
CA ASN A 32 21.28 18.39 -22.33
C ASN A 32 20.27 18.04 -23.42
N GLU A 33 19.76 16.82 -23.40
CA GLU A 33 18.70 16.36 -24.28
C GLU A 33 17.36 16.98 -23.91
N LYS A 34 16.54 17.31 -24.91
CA LYS A 34 15.24 17.97 -24.72
C LYS A 34 14.11 17.18 -25.35
N ALA A 35 13.11 16.84 -24.55
CA ALA A 35 11.86 16.32 -25.06
C ALA A 35 11.09 17.40 -25.86
N LEU A 36 10.33 16.97 -26.86
CA LEU A 36 9.48 17.83 -27.67
C LEU A 36 8.10 17.93 -27.01
N PRO A 37 7.54 19.14 -26.82
CA PRO A 37 6.19 19.26 -26.30
C PRO A 37 5.18 18.73 -27.33
N ARG A 38 4.15 18.01 -26.87
CA ARG A 38 3.02 17.64 -27.72
C ARG A 38 2.15 18.86 -27.99
N LEU A 39 1.47 18.84 -29.14
CA LEU A 39 0.56 19.91 -29.58
C LEU A 39 -0.68 20.04 -28.66
N ASP A 40 -0.97 19.03 -27.83
CA ASP A 40 -2.04 19.05 -26.83
C ASP A 40 -1.69 19.82 -25.54
N LEU A 41 -0.52 20.49 -25.50
CA LEU A 41 -0.06 21.46 -24.50
C LEU A 41 0.02 20.96 -23.05
N ARG A 42 -0.23 19.67 -22.78
CA ARG A 42 -0.17 19.11 -21.42
C ARG A 42 0.73 17.88 -21.30
N SER A 43 1.40 17.49 -22.38
CA SER A 43 2.25 16.29 -22.37
C SER A 43 3.52 16.45 -23.21
N TRP A 44 4.48 15.57 -22.96
CA TRP A 44 5.75 15.53 -23.67
C TRP A 44 5.81 14.30 -24.58
N GLN A 45 6.39 14.48 -25.75
CA GLN A 45 6.71 13.39 -26.65
C GLN A 45 8.09 12.88 -26.31
N TYR A 46 8.23 11.61 -25.97
CA TYR A 46 9.53 10.98 -25.69
C TYR A 46 10.08 10.27 -26.94
N ALA A 47 11.39 10.25 -27.10
CA ALA A 47 12.08 9.53 -28.15
C ALA A 47 11.97 8.02 -27.91
N THR A 48 11.85 7.25 -28.99
CA THR A 48 11.75 5.78 -28.96
C THR A 48 12.92 5.08 -29.63
N ASN A 49 13.31 3.93 -29.11
CA ASN A 49 14.24 3.03 -29.78
C ASN A 49 13.59 2.34 -31.00
N LYS A 50 14.35 1.48 -31.71
CA LYS A 50 13.85 0.75 -32.90
C LYS A 50 12.66 -0.19 -32.59
N GLU A 51 12.54 -0.68 -31.35
CA GLU A 51 11.40 -1.49 -30.87
C GLU A 51 10.16 -0.64 -30.51
N ARG A 52 10.25 0.69 -30.59
CA ARG A 52 9.25 1.67 -30.16
C ARG A 52 9.07 1.79 -28.65
N ASN A 53 10.07 1.41 -27.86
CA ASN A 53 10.10 1.71 -26.44
C ASN A 53 10.62 3.14 -26.24
N ALA A 54 9.84 3.97 -25.57
CA ALA A 54 10.25 5.32 -25.22
C ALA A 54 11.27 5.32 -24.07
N PHE A 55 12.14 6.33 -24.02
CA PHE A 55 13.16 6.50 -22.99
C PHE A 55 13.34 7.98 -22.64
N TYR A 56 13.77 8.30 -21.41
CA TYR A 56 13.89 9.69 -20.96
C TYR A 56 15.07 10.43 -21.63
N PRO A 57 14.94 11.74 -21.86
CA PRO A 57 16.08 12.57 -22.23
C PRO A 57 17.09 12.60 -21.09
N LYS A 58 18.37 12.73 -21.41
CA LYS A 58 19.46 12.81 -20.44
C LYS A 58 20.12 14.18 -20.42
N ASN A 59 20.50 14.65 -19.23
CA ASN A 59 21.35 15.83 -19.11
C ASN A 59 22.78 15.53 -19.59
N LYS A 60 23.63 16.55 -19.64
CA LYS A 60 25.03 16.41 -20.07
C LYS A 60 25.88 15.42 -19.25
N PHE A 61 25.40 15.04 -18.06
CA PHE A 61 26.04 14.06 -17.18
C PHE A 61 25.45 12.64 -17.33
N GLY A 62 24.47 12.46 -18.21
CA GLY A 62 23.81 11.17 -18.43
C GLY A 62 22.62 10.87 -17.49
N LYS A 63 22.24 11.82 -16.61
CA LYS A 63 21.08 11.69 -15.72
C LYS A 63 19.78 11.92 -16.50
N GLU A 64 18.79 11.07 -16.28
CA GLU A 64 17.47 11.22 -16.90
C GLU A 64 16.77 12.51 -16.43
N ILE A 65 16.10 13.20 -17.35
CA ILE A 65 15.36 14.44 -17.11
C ILE A 65 13.87 14.13 -17.26
N LEU A 66 13.13 14.34 -16.17
CA LEU A 66 11.68 14.28 -16.18
C LEU A 66 11.12 15.62 -16.68
N TYR A 67 10.29 15.55 -17.72
CA TYR A 67 9.59 16.73 -18.26
C TYR A 67 8.11 16.75 -17.87
N GLY A 68 7.51 15.60 -17.57
CA GLY A 68 6.11 15.47 -17.15
C GLY A 68 5.88 14.10 -16.51
N ASP A 69 4.87 13.37 -16.99
CA ASP A 69 4.55 12.03 -16.51
C ASP A 69 5.60 10.97 -16.90
N TYR A 70 5.39 9.79 -16.35
CA TYR A 70 6.06 8.55 -16.69
C TYR A 70 5.98 8.18 -18.19
N ILE A 71 6.87 7.28 -18.63
CA ILE A 71 6.86 6.75 -20.00
C ILE A 71 6.11 5.42 -20.05
N GLN A 72 5.19 5.27 -21.01
CA GLN A 72 4.58 3.97 -21.33
C GLN A 72 5.33 3.28 -22.48
N ARG A 73 5.79 2.05 -22.25
CA ARG A 73 6.41 1.19 -23.26
C ARG A 73 5.36 0.51 -24.14
N LYS A 74 5.81 -0.07 -25.26
CA LYS A 74 4.92 -0.72 -26.24
C LYS A 74 4.14 -1.92 -25.66
N ASP A 75 4.75 -2.63 -24.71
CA ASP A 75 4.11 -3.74 -23.98
C ASP A 75 3.12 -3.26 -22.90
N GLY A 76 2.93 -1.95 -22.75
CA GLY A 76 2.07 -1.34 -21.76
C GLY A 76 2.72 -1.15 -20.39
N SER A 77 3.94 -1.63 -20.16
CA SER A 77 4.67 -1.33 -18.92
C SER A 77 4.98 0.17 -18.81
N ILE A 78 5.07 0.67 -17.58
CA ILE A 78 5.44 2.06 -17.30
C ILE A 78 6.89 2.06 -16.81
N GLN A 79 7.64 3.05 -17.26
CA GLN A 79 8.98 3.35 -16.78
C GLN A 79 8.95 4.74 -16.16
N TYR A 80 9.31 4.85 -14.89
CA TYR A 80 9.58 6.13 -14.21
C TYR A 80 11.02 6.58 -14.51
N PRO A 81 11.32 7.89 -14.46
CA PRO A 81 12.70 8.37 -14.58
C PRO A 81 13.55 7.79 -13.45
N LEU A 82 14.84 7.59 -13.68
CA LEU A 82 15.77 7.13 -12.64
C LEU A 82 16.56 8.29 -12.03
N THR A 83 16.73 8.27 -10.71
CA THR A 83 17.69 9.11 -9.97
C THR A 83 19.13 8.74 -10.33
N GLU A 84 20.10 9.54 -9.85
CA GLU A 84 21.54 9.27 -10.05
C GLU A 84 21.98 7.91 -9.50
N ASP A 85 21.30 7.42 -8.45
CA ASP A 85 21.55 6.12 -7.84
C ASP A 85 20.84 4.97 -8.57
N GLY A 86 20.18 5.22 -9.71
CA GLY A 86 19.44 4.22 -10.48
C GLY A 86 18.10 3.81 -9.86
N ASN A 87 17.52 4.67 -9.03
CA ASN A 87 16.23 4.41 -8.39
C ASN A 87 15.09 5.12 -9.14
N PRO A 88 13.90 4.52 -9.32
CA PRO A 88 12.75 5.22 -9.87
C PRO A 88 12.40 6.47 -9.06
N GLU A 89 12.15 7.57 -9.76
CA GLU A 89 11.66 8.83 -9.23
C GLU A 89 10.17 8.96 -9.56
N TYR A 90 9.34 9.00 -8.52
CA TYR A 90 7.88 9.04 -8.60
C TYR A 90 7.37 10.48 -8.50
N GLU A 91 6.10 10.71 -8.86
CA GLU A 91 5.47 11.99 -8.57
C GLU A 91 5.42 12.23 -7.06
N ILE A 92 5.85 13.41 -6.62
CA ILE A 92 5.88 13.79 -5.22
C ILE A 92 4.75 14.79 -4.94
N ASP A 93 3.88 14.50 -3.97
CA ASP A 93 3.00 15.51 -3.39
C ASP A 93 3.86 16.61 -2.76
N TYR A 94 3.77 17.84 -3.25
CA TYR A 94 4.57 18.93 -2.70
C TYR A 94 4.19 19.32 -1.24
N THR A 95 2.98 18.99 -0.81
CA THR A 95 2.44 19.27 0.52
C THR A 95 2.87 18.20 1.53
N THR A 96 2.73 16.93 1.17
CA THR A 96 3.01 15.81 2.08
C THR A 96 4.39 15.20 1.90
N ARG A 97 5.07 15.50 0.78
CA ARG A 97 6.29 14.84 0.32
C ARG A 97 6.12 13.34 0.12
N ASP A 98 4.89 12.90 -0.15
CA ASP A 98 4.57 11.50 -0.43
C ASP A 98 4.75 11.20 -1.92
N GLU A 99 5.23 10.01 -2.25
CA GLU A 99 5.35 9.52 -3.62
C GLU A 99 4.03 8.85 -4.08
N TYR A 100 3.60 9.05 -5.33
CA TYR A 100 2.36 8.48 -5.88
C TYR A 100 2.56 7.56 -7.08
N TYR A 101 1.56 6.68 -7.33
CA TYR A 101 1.50 5.79 -8.49
C TYR A 101 0.26 6.01 -9.35
N PHE A 102 0.42 5.65 -10.62
CA PHE A 102 -0.66 5.52 -11.58
C PHE A 102 -1.13 4.06 -11.70
N ILE A 103 -2.45 3.88 -11.59
CA ILE A 103 -3.15 2.62 -11.87
C ILE A 103 -3.65 2.67 -13.33
N LYS A 104 -3.41 1.62 -14.12
CA LYS A 104 -3.94 1.56 -15.48
C LYS A 104 -5.45 1.34 -15.49
N LYS A 105 -6.08 1.63 -16.64
CA LYS A 105 -7.50 1.36 -16.92
C LYS A 105 -7.87 -0.13 -16.85
N ASP A 106 -6.90 -1.04 -17.02
CA ASP A 106 -7.07 -2.50 -16.88
C ASP A 106 -6.81 -3.00 -15.44
N GLU A 107 -6.77 -2.07 -14.47
CA GLU A 107 -6.56 -2.34 -13.04
C GLU A 107 -5.18 -2.93 -12.70
N SER A 108 -4.24 -2.99 -13.65
CA SER A 108 -2.86 -3.32 -13.35
C SER A 108 -2.11 -2.11 -12.75
N ILE A 109 -1.46 -2.35 -11.60
CA ILE A 109 -0.45 -1.44 -11.07
C ILE A 109 0.82 -1.68 -11.89
N ASN A 110 1.37 -0.63 -12.50
CA ASN A 110 2.72 -0.72 -13.07
C ASN A 110 3.75 -0.34 -12.01
N TRP A 111 4.55 -1.33 -11.63
CA TRP A 111 5.64 -1.21 -10.69
C TRP A 111 6.82 -0.47 -11.31
N GLY A 112 7.43 0.47 -10.57
CA GLY A 112 8.79 0.89 -10.86
C GLY A 112 9.75 -0.18 -10.35
N GLU A 113 10.57 -0.75 -11.22
CA GLU A 113 11.71 -1.59 -10.83
C GLU A 113 12.96 -0.71 -10.70
N ASP A 114 13.78 -0.94 -9.67
CA ASP A 114 15.11 -0.34 -9.62
C ASP A 114 16.08 -0.98 -10.61
N ILE A 115 17.29 -0.43 -10.71
CA ILE A 115 18.34 -0.94 -11.60
C ILE A 115 18.68 -2.45 -11.40
N ASN A 116 18.26 -3.03 -10.27
CA ASN A 116 18.47 -4.44 -9.96
C ASN A 116 17.20 -5.29 -10.17
N GLY A 117 16.11 -4.72 -10.69
CA GLY A 117 14.84 -5.40 -10.89
C GLY A 117 13.96 -5.48 -9.64
N ASN A 118 14.30 -4.78 -8.55
CA ASN A 118 13.45 -4.80 -7.35
C ASN A 118 12.23 -3.92 -7.54
N GLN A 119 11.04 -4.46 -7.26
CA GLN A 119 9.81 -3.66 -7.22
C GLN A 119 9.90 -2.63 -6.08
N ARG A 120 9.70 -1.35 -6.42
CA ARG A 120 9.70 -0.25 -5.44
C ARG A 120 8.30 0.36 -5.32
N TYR A 121 7.97 0.71 -4.08
CA TYR A 121 6.67 1.21 -3.63
C TYR A 121 6.80 2.61 -3.04
N ALA A 122 5.67 3.30 -3.00
CA ALA A 122 5.51 4.72 -2.71
C ALA A 122 5.91 4.87 -1.27
N LYS A 123 6.90 5.71 -1.05
CA LYS A 123 7.40 5.94 0.28
C LYS A 123 6.76 7.23 0.78
N LYS A 124 6.11 7.17 1.95
CA LYS A 124 6.16 8.37 2.80
C LYS A 124 7.61 8.66 3.14
N GLN A 125 7.94 9.91 3.46
CA GLN A 125 9.21 10.26 4.11
C GLN A 125 9.55 9.33 5.31
N MET A 126 8.53 8.77 5.97
CA MET A 126 8.64 7.84 7.11
C MET A 126 8.78 6.34 6.77
N GLY A 127 8.84 5.95 5.49
CA GLY A 127 9.19 4.57 5.10
C GLY A 127 8.04 3.55 4.99
N THR A 128 6.78 3.98 5.00
CA THR A 128 5.60 3.09 4.86
C THR A 128 5.01 3.15 3.46
N SER A 129 4.52 2.01 2.95
CA SER A 129 3.80 1.90 1.68
C SER A 129 2.29 2.06 1.90
N ILE A 130 1.66 2.95 1.14
CA ILE A 130 0.24 3.33 1.30
C ILE A 130 -0.55 3.00 0.02
N ILE A 131 -1.78 2.51 0.18
CA ILE A 131 -2.81 2.47 -0.86
C ILE A 131 -3.73 3.67 -0.66
N LEU A 132 -3.93 4.46 -1.72
CA LEU A 132 -4.98 5.47 -1.75
C LEU A 132 -6.24 4.86 -2.36
N ARG A 133 -7.34 4.95 -1.63
CA ARG A 133 -8.67 4.58 -2.13
C ARG A 133 -9.16 5.69 -3.06
N MET A 134 -9.21 5.44 -4.36
CA MET A 134 -9.98 6.28 -5.28
C MET A 134 -11.42 5.76 -5.32
N GLU A 135 -12.39 6.62 -5.05
CA GLU A 135 -13.81 6.28 -5.16
C GLU A 135 -14.09 5.83 -6.62
N ASN A 136 -14.70 4.65 -6.79
CA ASN A 136 -15.21 4.07 -8.04
C ASN A 136 -14.31 3.13 -8.88
N TRP A 137 -13.20 2.58 -8.34
CA TRP A 137 -12.36 1.62 -9.10
C TRP A 137 -12.10 0.32 -8.32
N PRO A 138 -12.22 -0.87 -8.92
CA PRO A 138 -11.85 -2.13 -8.28
C PRO A 138 -10.34 -2.16 -8.05
N MET A 139 -9.91 -2.26 -6.79
CA MET A 139 -8.50 -2.28 -6.44
C MET A 139 -7.97 -3.72 -6.47
N THR A 140 -7.10 -4.03 -7.44
CA THR A 140 -6.26 -5.25 -7.36
C THR A 140 -4.96 -4.90 -6.64
N ILE A 141 -4.88 -5.24 -5.35
CA ILE A 141 -3.72 -4.90 -4.50
C ILE A 141 -2.85 -6.16 -4.32
N ARG A 142 -1.53 -6.01 -4.40
CA ARG A 142 -0.54 -7.08 -4.11
C ARG A 142 0.27 -6.79 -2.85
N ILE A 143 0.71 -7.87 -2.20
CA ILE A 143 1.47 -7.85 -0.94
C ILE A 143 2.88 -7.31 -1.18
N CYS A 144 3.34 -6.34 -0.38
CA CYS A 144 4.68 -5.75 -0.48
C CYS A 144 5.74 -6.79 -0.09
N GLN A 145 6.88 -6.87 -0.79
CA GLN A 145 8.00 -7.76 -0.45
C GLN A 145 9.33 -7.01 -0.51
N ASN A 146 10.13 -7.04 0.57
CA ASN A 146 11.46 -6.42 0.57
C ASN A 146 12.55 -7.36 0.02
N GLN A 147 13.80 -6.87 -0.13
CA GLN A 147 14.95 -7.67 -0.62
C GLN A 147 15.27 -8.91 0.24
N ASN A 148 14.78 -8.96 1.48
CA ASN A 148 14.87 -10.13 2.36
C ASN A 148 13.63 -11.02 2.29
N TRP A 149 12.83 -10.89 1.23
CA TRP A 149 11.57 -11.60 0.99
C TRP A 149 10.51 -11.38 2.08
N ARG A 150 10.65 -10.38 2.96
CA ARG A 150 9.67 -10.12 4.02
C ARG A 150 8.44 -9.44 3.43
N ARG A 151 7.28 -10.05 3.65
CA ARG A 151 6.01 -9.45 3.27
C ARG A 151 5.49 -8.49 4.35
N SER A 152 5.01 -7.32 3.94
CA SER A 152 4.26 -6.39 4.80
C SER A 152 2.87 -6.19 4.25
N TYR A 153 1.89 -6.01 5.14
CA TYR A 153 0.57 -5.58 4.73
C TYR A 153 0.66 -4.20 4.11
N PRO A 154 -0.06 -3.96 3.02
CA PRO A 154 -0.27 -2.59 2.57
C PRO A 154 -1.19 -1.86 3.55
N VAL A 155 -1.16 -0.54 3.51
CA VAL A 155 -1.89 0.30 4.47
C VAL A 155 -2.93 1.16 3.74
N GLU A 156 -4.18 1.17 4.22
CA GLU A 156 -5.28 2.03 3.75
C GLU A 156 -5.48 3.20 4.72
N ILE A 157 -5.70 4.40 4.17
CA ILE A 157 -6.11 5.57 4.95
C ILE A 157 -7.58 5.42 5.35
N THR A 158 -7.86 5.30 6.64
CA THR A 158 -9.24 5.17 7.15
C THR A 158 -9.90 6.53 7.36
N ASN A 159 -9.12 7.56 7.70
CA ASN A 159 -9.61 8.94 7.83
C ASN A 159 -8.49 9.93 7.49
N GLN A 160 -8.74 10.77 6.48
CA GLN A 160 -7.76 11.76 5.99
C GLN A 160 -7.47 12.86 7.02
N SER A 161 -8.48 13.30 7.78
CA SER A 161 -8.36 14.40 8.75
C SER A 161 -7.51 14.01 9.94
N THR A 162 -7.70 12.80 10.48
CA THR A 162 -6.89 12.27 11.59
C THR A 162 -5.63 11.58 11.12
N ARG A 163 -5.46 11.41 9.80
CA ARG A 163 -4.40 10.61 9.18
C ARG A 163 -4.32 9.21 9.80
N SER A 164 -5.46 8.62 10.15
CA SER A 164 -5.50 7.23 10.64
C SER A 164 -5.38 6.27 9.46
N TYR A 165 -4.76 5.14 9.74
CA TYR A 165 -4.41 4.17 8.73
C TYR A 165 -4.47 2.76 9.30
N LYS A 166 -4.96 1.79 8.52
CA LYS A 166 -4.97 0.38 8.90
C LYS A 166 -4.23 -0.43 7.86
N GLU A 167 -3.62 -1.53 8.27
CA GLU A 167 -3.17 -2.54 7.33
C GLU A 167 -4.36 -3.22 6.66
N VAL A 168 -4.20 -3.77 5.45
CA VAL A 168 -5.30 -4.37 4.68
C VAL A 168 -4.97 -5.79 4.27
N ILE A 169 -5.91 -6.69 4.51
CA ILE A 169 -5.84 -8.09 4.05
C ILE A 169 -6.10 -8.13 2.54
N LEU A 170 -5.25 -8.84 1.81
CA LEU A 170 -5.36 -8.99 0.37
C LEU A 170 -5.80 -10.41 0.00
N ASN A 171 -6.72 -10.54 -0.94
CA ASN A 171 -7.22 -11.83 -1.46
C ASN A 171 -7.72 -12.80 -0.39
N GLY A 172 -8.15 -12.30 0.77
CA GLY A 172 -8.55 -13.15 1.88
C GLY A 172 -7.39 -13.93 2.51
N GLU A 173 -6.15 -13.50 2.33
CA GLU A 173 -4.98 -14.19 2.87
C GLU A 173 -4.21 -13.32 3.86
N TYR A 174 -3.67 -13.97 4.89
CA TYR A 174 -2.76 -13.31 5.82
C TYR A 174 -1.35 -13.18 5.23
N ALA A 175 -0.68 -12.08 5.57
CA ALA A 175 0.73 -11.89 5.28
C ALA A 175 1.59 -12.89 6.06
N ARG A 176 2.71 -13.29 5.46
CA ARG A 176 3.69 -14.23 6.02
C ARG A 176 5.09 -13.65 6.05
N THR A 177 5.90 -13.98 7.06
CA THR A 177 7.34 -13.67 7.05
C THR A 177 8.07 -14.52 6.00
N ASN A 178 9.35 -14.23 5.78
CA ASN A 178 10.24 -15.09 5.00
C ASN A 178 10.48 -16.47 5.64
N LEU A 179 10.06 -16.66 6.90
CA LEU A 179 10.04 -17.93 7.61
C LEU A 179 8.63 -18.55 7.62
N GLU A 180 7.74 -18.08 6.74
CA GLU A 180 6.34 -18.53 6.60
C GLU A 180 5.44 -18.26 7.82
N GLU A 181 5.90 -17.46 8.79
CA GLU A 181 5.13 -17.12 9.98
C GLU A 181 4.00 -16.15 9.63
N VAL A 182 2.77 -16.53 9.99
CA VAL A 182 1.58 -15.73 9.75
C VAL A 182 1.57 -14.48 10.65
N LYS A 183 0.99 -13.38 10.17
CA LYS A 183 0.74 -12.16 10.95
C LYS A 183 -0.72 -11.77 10.87
N TYR A 184 -1.31 -11.30 11.96
CA TYR A 184 -2.56 -10.52 11.85
C TYR A 184 -2.27 -9.10 11.35
N PRO A 185 -3.14 -8.53 10.49
CA PRO A 185 -3.10 -7.11 10.16
C PRO A 185 -3.43 -6.25 11.39
N LEU A 186 -2.99 -5.00 11.36
CA LEU A 186 -3.24 -4.00 12.39
C LEU A 186 -4.30 -2.98 11.96
N ASP A 187 -5.20 -2.64 12.87
CA ASP A 187 -6.09 -1.50 12.74
C ASP A 187 -5.36 -0.17 13.00
N GLU A 188 -6.10 0.92 12.90
CA GLU A 188 -5.61 2.29 13.11
C GLU A 188 -5.15 2.64 14.52
N TYR A 189 -5.43 1.78 15.49
CA TYR A 189 -4.94 1.89 16.85
C TYR A 189 -3.85 0.85 17.15
N GLY A 190 -3.37 0.12 16.14
CA GLY A 190 -2.37 -0.93 16.30
C GLY A 190 -2.91 -2.22 16.93
N ASN A 191 -4.22 -2.39 17.03
CA ASN A 191 -4.80 -3.67 17.45
C ASN A 191 -4.85 -4.62 16.27
N GLU A 192 -4.70 -5.91 16.55
CA GLU A 192 -4.79 -6.92 15.51
C GLU A 192 -6.25 -7.24 15.18
N TYR A 193 -6.48 -7.71 13.96
CA TYR A 193 -7.79 -8.17 13.55
C TYR A 193 -7.71 -9.34 12.57
N THR A 194 -8.79 -10.10 12.42
CA THR A 194 -8.84 -11.29 11.57
C THR A 194 -9.45 -11.03 10.20
N LEU A 195 -9.35 -12.03 9.32
CA LEU A 195 -10.21 -12.16 8.13
C LEU A 195 -11.69 -11.96 8.49
N GLU A 196 -12.47 -11.44 7.55
CA GLU A 196 -13.91 -11.29 7.75
C GLU A 196 -14.56 -12.66 7.88
N LEU A 197 -15.16 -12.86 9.05
CA LEU A 197 -15.81 -14.12 9.40
C LEU A 197 -17.14 -14.24 8.63
N PRO A 198 -17.46 -15.42 8.09
CA PRO A 198 -18.74 -15.65 7.45
C PRO A 198 -19.87 -15.59 8.51
N PRO A 199 -21.12 -15.29 8.11
CA PRO A 199 -22.26 -15.27 9.03
C PRO A 199 -22.47 -16.62 9.73
N ALA A 200 -22.91 -16.63 10.98
CA ALA A 200 -23.04 -17.83 11.83
C ALA A 200 -23.85 -18.97 11.19
N GLY A 201 -24.85 -18.65 10.37
CA GLY A 201 -25.64 -19.63 9.61
C GLY A 201 -24.88 -20.38 8.50
N LYS A 202 -23.69 -19.91 8.10
CA LYS A 202 -22.79 -20.54 7.13
C LYS A 202 -21.55 -21.18 7.76
N VAL A 203 -21.40 -21.08 9.09
CA VAL A 203 -20.20 -21.48 9.84
C VAL A 203 -20.22 -22.96 10.22
N LYS A 204 -21.38 -23.62 10.27
CA LYS A 204 -21.54 -24.89 11.00
C LYS A 204 -20.79 -26.11 10.46
N ASP A 205 -20.49 -26.18 9.16
CA ASP A 205 -19.88 -27.40 8.58
C ASP A 205 -18.52 -27.18 7.90
N SER A 206 -18.08 -25.92 7.74
CA SER A 206 -16.87 -25.61 6.97
C SER A 206 -16.11 -24.37 7.46
N PHE A 207 -16.11 -24.10 8.77
CA PHE A 207 -15.32 -23.02 9.35
C PHE A 207 -13.94 -23.54 9.81
N PRO A 208 -12.90 -23.47 8.95
CA PRO A 208 -11.55 -23.84 9.34
C PRO A 208 -11.00 -22.81 10.32
N GLU A 209 -11.15 -23.02 11.64
CA GLU A 209 -10.65 -22.08 12.64
C GLU A 209 -9.17 -21.76 12.44
N GLY A 210 -8.33 -22.73 12.06
CA GLY A 210 -6.91 -22.48 11.78
C GLY A 210 -6.65 -21.54 10.60
N TYR A 211 -7.61 -21.36 9.70
CA TYR A 211 -7.52 -20.40 8.60
C TYR A 211 -7.90 -18.99 9.06
N TYR A 212 -8.92 -18.82 9.89
CA TYR A 212 -9.33 -17.50 10.41
C TYR A 212 -8.53 -17.06 11.64
N PHE A 213 -8.09 -18.02 12.44
CA PHE A 213 -7.37 -17.83 13.70
C PHE A 213 -6.01 -18.55 13.73
N PRO A 214 -5.14 -18.38 12.72
CA PRO A 214 -3.86 -19.08 12.63
C PRO A 214 -2.91 -18.84 13.82
N LEU A 215 -3.15 -17.77 14.59
CA LEU A 215 -2.35 -17.41 15.78
C LEU A 215 -3.17 -17.40 17.08
N GLY A 216 -4.35 -18.02 17.10
CA GLY A 216 -5.33 -17.84 18.18
C GLY A 216 -6.15 -16.57 17.99
N TYR A 217 -6.72 -16.02 19.06
CA TYR A 217 -7.46 -14.75 18.96
C TYR A 217 -6.55 -13.58 18.53
N PRO A 218 -7.09 -12.58 17.79
CA PRO A 218 -6.43 -11.29 17.65
C PRO A 218 -6.28 -10.61 19.02
N ILE A 219 -5.32 -9.68 19.14
CA ILE A 219 -5.02 -8.99 20.39
C ILE A 219 -4.90 -7.49 20.22
N THR A 220 -5.19 -6.74 21.28
CA THR A 220 -4.92 -5.30 21.33
C THR A 220 -3.41 -5.02 21.32
N ASN A 221 -3.02 -3.76 21.06
CA ASN A 221 -1.62 -3.34 21.10
C ASN A 221 -0.95 -3.48 22.48
N ASP A 222 -1.73 -3.74 23.53
CA ASP A 222 -1.29 -4.05 24.89
C ASP A 222 -1.62 -5.49 25.33
N ASN A 223 -1.91 -6.38 24.37
CA ASN A 223 -2.02 -7.84 24.52
C ASN A 223 -3.31 -8.39 25.16
N TRP A 224 -4.40 -7.60 25.25
CA TRP A 224 -5.70 -8.18 25.62
C TRP A 224 -6.28 -8.93 24.44
N VAL A 225 -6.95 -10.05 24.71
CA VAL A 225 -7.61 -10.84 23.69
C VAL A 225 -8.85 -10.10 23.17
N ILE A 226 -8.96 -10.09 21.84
CA ILE A 226 -10.10 -9.57 21.09
C ILE A 226 -10.92 -10.77 20.61
N VAL A 227 -12.20 -10.80 20.99
CA VAL A 227 -13.16 -11.80 20.53
C VAL A 227 -14.00 -11.20 19.41
N PRO A 228 -13.95 -11.73 18.17
CA PRO A 228 -14.72 -11.19 17.07
C PRO A 228 -16.24 -11.33 17.24
N GLU A 229 -17.00 -10.42 16.63
CA GLU A 229 -18.46 -10.55 16.53
C GLU A 229 -18.89 -11.22 15.21
N VAL A 230 -19.62 -12.32 15.34
CA VAL A 230 -20.19 -13.10 14.24
C VAL A 230 -21.71 -13.14 14.43
N ASP A 231 -22.43 -12.55 13.46
CA ASP A 231 -23.90 -12.52 13.46
C ASP A 231 -24.50 -11.92 14.77
N GLY A 232 -23.89 -10.82 15.23
CA GLY A 232 -24.32 -10.10 16.43
C GLY A 232 -23.95 -10.77 17.76
N LYS A 233 -23.18 -11.86 17.75
CA LYS A 233 -22.73 -12.59 18.95
C LYS A 233 -21.22 -12.75 19.00
N GLU A 234 -20.69 -12.87 20.21
CA GLU A 234 -19.30 -13.20 20.46
C GLU A 234 -18.95 -14.59 19.91
N TYR A 235 -17.83 -14.69 19.18
CA TYR A 235 -17.30 -15.98 18.73
C TYR A 235 -16.34 -16.55 19.77
N ILE A 236 -16.84 -17.36 20.69
CA ILE A 236 -16.02 -18.07 21.68
C ILE A 236 -15.74 -19.49 21.18
N SER A 237 -14.48 -19.76 20.88
CA SER A 237 -13.97 -21.08 20.49
C SER A 237 -13.41 -21.87 21.66
N ASP A 238 -13.77 -23.15 21.73
CA ASP A 238 -13.21 -24.14 22.64
C ASP A 238 -11.85 -24.68 22.19
N LEU A 239 -11.35 -24.33 20.99
CA LEU A 239 -10.07 -24.81 20.48
C LEU A 239 -8.97 -23.74 20.60
N LEU A 240 -9.33 -22.46 20.53
CA LEU A 240 -8.36 -21.37 20.59
C LEU A 240 -7.74 -21.21 22.00
N TRP A 241 -6.54 -20.63 22.02
CA TRP A 241 -5.80 -20.26 23.22
C TRP A 241 -5.37 -18.79 23.16
N PRO A 242 -5.39 -18.05 24.29
CA PRO A 242 -5.85 -18.49 25.61
C PRO A 242 -7.37 -18.76 25.65
N LYS A 243 -7.84 -19.54 26.62
CA LYS A 243 -9.26 -19.79 26.80
C LYS A 243 -9.97 -18.51 27.23
N VAL A 244 -11.11 -18.24 26.61
CA VAL A 244 -11.97 -17.10 26.88
C VAL A 244 -13.37 -17.62 27.16
N GLN A 245 -14.03 -17.02 28.13
CA GLN A 245 -15.43 -17.27 28.49
C GLN A 245 -16.23 -15.97 28.36
N ALA A 246 -17.55 -16.07 28.29
CA ALA A 246 -18.42 -14.90 28.11
C ALA A 246 -18.27 -13.85 29.24
N ASN A 247 -17.98 -14.30 30.47
CA ASN A 247 -17.73 -13.43 31.62
C ASN A 247 -16.39 -12.67 31.55
N ASN A 248 -15.49 -13.03 30.64
CA ASN A 248 -14.25 -12.30 30.41
C ASN A 248 -14.44 -11.04 29.55
N ILE A 249 -15.59 -10.89 28.89
CA ILE A 249 -15.87 -9.76 28.01
C ILE A 249 -16.12 -8.52 28.86
N ILE A 250 -15.26 -7.51 28.71
CA ILE A 250 -15.34 -6.25 29.46
C ILE A 250 -15.91 -5.10 28.62
N GLY A 251 -15.97 -5.25 27.30
CA GLY A 251 -16.52 -4.24 26.41
C GLY A 251 -16.41 -4.59 24.93
N LYS A 252 -16.79 -3.62 24.09
CA LYS A 252 -16.57 -3.64 22.65
C LYS A 252 -15.41 -2.72 22.26
N LEU A 253 -14.62 -3.14 21.29
CA LEU A 253 -13.52 -2.41 20.70
C LEU A 253 -14.01 -1.56 19.52
N TYR A 254 -13.67 -0.28 19.51
CA TYR A 254 -13.95 0.60 18.38
C TYR A 254 -12.92 0.41 17.26
N ARG A 255 -13.40 0.32 16.02
CA ARG A 255 -12.58 0.31 14.81
C ARG A 255 -13.19 1.22 13.74
N ASP A 256 -12.38 2.00 13.04
CA ASP A 256 -12.78 2.88 11.97
C ASP A 256 -13.47 2.07 10.86
N GLY A 257 -14.67 2.50 10.48
CA GLY A 257 -15.49 1.82 9.48
C GLY A 257 -16.19 0.53 9.96
N LYS A 258 -15.91 0.03 11.16
CA LYS A 258 -16.64 -1.09 11.79
C LYS A 258 -17.31 -0.73 13.12
N ASN A 259 -17.07 0.47 13.66
CA ASN A 259 -17.57 0.96 14.95
C ASN A 259 -17.24 -0.01 16.10
N PHE A 260 -18.11 -0.10 17.11
CA PHE A 260 -18.01 -1.04 18.24
C PHE A 260 -18.58 -2.40 17.83
N ARG A 261 -17.77 -3.19 17.14
CA ARG A 261 -18.15 -4.52 16.67
C ARG A 261 -17.53 -5.62 17.51
N ASP A 262 -16.20 -5.71 17.51
CA ASP A 262 -15.48 -6.78 18.19
C ASP A 262 -15.46 -6.56 19.71
N TYR A 263 -15.27 -7.62 20.48
CA TYR A 263 -15.25 -7.59 21.94
C TYR A 263 -13.81 -7.56 22.46
N VAL A 264 -13.56 -6.80 23.53
CA VAL A 264 -12.31 -6.83 24.28
C VAL A 264 -12.52 -7.57 25.61
N THR A 265 -11.51 -8.30 26.04
CA THR A 265 -11.58 -9.14 27.25
C THR A 265 -10.56 -8.73 28.30
N ASP A 266 -10.73 -9.24 29.51
CA ASP A 266 -9.73 -9.20 30.58
C ASP A 266 -8.73 -10.38 30.54
N VAL A 267 -8.65 -11.09 29.42
CA VAL A 267 -7.70 -12.18 29.20
C VAL A 267 -6.49 -11.65 28.44
N LYS A 268 -5.29 -11.86 28.99
CA LYS A 268 -4.03 -11.53 28.31
C LYS A 268 -3.56 -12.69 27.44
N SER A 269 -3.09 -12.37 26.23
CA SER A 269 -2.38 -13.31 25.39
C SER A 269 -0.96 -13.55 25.89
N THR A 270 -0.45 -14.75 25.65
CA THR A 270 0.97 -15.08 25.83
C THR A 270 1.84 -14.51 24.71
N ARG A 271 1.25 -14.21 23.55
CA ARG A 271 1.93 -13.54 22.44
C ARG A 271 1.93 -12.04 22.67
N LEU A 272 3.06 -11.41 22.35
CA LEU A 272 3.18 -9.96 22.34
C LEU A 272 2.62 -9.40 21.01
N SER A 273 1.89 -8.30 21.11
CA SER A 273 1.55 -7.50 19.95
C SER A 273 2.82 -6.98 19.30
N ARG A 274 2.83 -6.95 17.97
CA ARG A 274 3.92 -6.34 17.20
C ARG A 274 3.79 -4.83 17.07
N ALA A 275 2.65 -4.27 17.45
CA ALA A 275 2.45 -2.84 17.46
C ALA A 275 3.05 -2.23 18.74
N ALA A 276 3.56 -1.00 18.63
CA ALA A 276 3.81 -0.20 19.82
C ALA A 276 2.49 0.06 20.55
N ARG A 277 2.54 0.17 21.89
CA ARG A 277 1.36 0.51 22.68
C ARG A 277 0.81 1.87 22.27
N GLN A 278 -0.49 1.91 21.99
CA GLN A 278 -1.21 3.11 21.57
C GLN A 278 -2.56 3.17 22.29
N LYS A 279 -3.17 4.35 22.33
CA LYS A 279 -4.53 4.50 22.88
C LYS A 279 -5.55 3.95 21.89
N TYR A 280 -6.51 3.19 22.39
CA TYR A 280 -7.69 2.74 21.63
C TYR A 280 -8.96 3.02 22.43
N LYS A 281 -10.12 2.95 21.76
CA LYS A 281 -11.42 3.26 22.36
C LYS A 281 -12.20 1.98 22.62
N THR A 282 -12.85 1.93 23.77
CA THR A 282 -13.72 0.81 24.14
C THR A 282 -15.08 1.33 24.62
N PHE A 283 -16.10 0.49 24.47
CA PHE A 283 -17.43 0.71 24.99
C PHE A 283 -17.72 -0.37 26.04
N PRO A 284 -17.91 -0.03 27.32
CA PRO A 284 -18.11 -1.00 28.38
C PRO A 284 -19.30 -1.93 28.11
N TYR A 285 -19.14 -3.22 28.43
CA TYR A 285 -20.23 -4.20 28.32
C TYR A 285 -21.28 -3.94 29.41
N ASN A 286 -22.58 -4.09 29.10
CA ASN A 286 -23.70 -3.93 30.04
C ASN A 286 -23.97 -2.51 30.60
N VAL A 287 -23.53 -1.44 29.94
CA VAL A 287 -23.97 -0.10 30.30
C VAL A 287 -24.94 0.44 29.25
N ASN A 288 -26.15 0.83 29.68
CA ASN A 288 -27.06 1.61 28.84
C ASN A 288 -26.51 3.05 28.79
N ASN A 289 -26.05 3.50 27.62
CA ASN A 289 -25.47 4.84 27.39
C ASN A 289 -24.23 5.24 28.24
N PRO A 290 -23.14 4.46 28.29
CA PRO A 290 -21.88 4.91 28.88
C PRO A 290 -21.23 5.98 27.99
N PRO A 291 -20.50 6.95 28.57
CA PRO A 291 -19.55 7.76 27.83
C PRO A 291 -18.49 6.86 27.17
N VAL A 292 -18.07 7.21 25.95
CA VAL A 292 -16.98 6.50 25.25
C VAL A 292 -15.71 6.57 26.12
N THR A 293 -15.24 5.42 26.59
CA THR A 293 -14.03 5.35 27.41
C THR A 293 -12.81 5.31 26.50
N ILE A 294 -11.97 6.34 26.58
CA ILE A 294 -10.62 6.30 26.02
C ILE A 294 -9.72 5.68 27.08
N ILE A 295 -9.18 4.49 26.82
CA ILE A 295 -8.21 3.89 27.74
C ILE A 295 -6.91 4.68 27.63
N LEU A 296 -6.65 5.50 28.66
CA LEU A 296 -5.43 6.26 28.84
C LEU A 296 -4.43 5.42 29.62
N LEU A 297 -3.36 4.96 28.98
CA LEU A 297 -2.24 4.37 29.70
C LEU A 297 -1.29 5.48 30.17
N PHE A 298 -1.17 5.61 31.50
CA PHE A 298 -0.05 6.28 32.12
C PHE A 298 1.18 5.37 32.01
N SER A 299 2.20 5.81 31.30
CA SER A 299 3.54 5.24 31.44
C SER A 299 4.07 5.62 32.81
N ILE A 300 4.02 4.71 33.79
CA ILE A 300 4.88 4.82 34.95
C ILE A 300 6.27 4.45 34.45
N ILE A 301 7.09 5.48 34.22
CA ILE A 301 8.54 5.32 34.11
C ILE A 301 9.00 4.98 35.53
N LEU A 302 9.37 3.72 35.75
CA LEU A 302 10.08 3.25 36.93
C LEU A 302 11.56 3.10 36.56
#